data_AF-A0A1I1V8R8-F1
#
_entry.id   AF-A0A1I1V8R8-F1
#
_cell.length_a   1.000
_cell.length_b   1.000
_cell.length_c   1.000
_cell.angle_alpha   90.00
_cell.angle_beta   90.00
_cell.angle_gamma   90.00
#
_symmetry.space_group_name_H-M   'P 1'
#
loop_
_entity.id
_entity.type
_entity.pdbx_description
1 polymer ?
#
loop_
_entity_poly.entity_id
_entity_poly.type
_entity_poly.pdbx_seq_one_letter_code
_entity_poly.pdbx_strand_id
1 'polypeptide(L)'
;MSETSMLEIRHLAEQMRDHQIANLEAQLAELRVSPGNGLAGPFILTMTIANLVVPVSAAFVVPSHILGLPGDANTSWHLALFSPWPPTEAVLLDLRNALFDDAPSSVRDRVELFCYDNSALMAKCQTAGIQLTLHGQLK
;
A
#
# COMPACT_ATOMS: atom_id res chain seq x y z
N MET A 1 -34.21 -27.46 -31.21
CA MET A 1 -33.97 -26.82 -29.90
C MET A 1 -35.29 -26.26 -29.42
N SER A 2 -35.70 -26.55 -28.18
CA SER A 2 -36.96 -26.01 -27.63
C SER A 2 -36.78 -24.55 -27.22
N GLU A 3 -37.86 -23.76 -27.23
CA GLU A 3 -37.88 -22.37 -26.74
C GLU A 3 -37.38 -22.27 -25.29
N THR A 4 -37.65 -23.30 -24.47
CA THR A 4 -37.19 -23.40 -23.09
C THR A 4 -35.66 -23.38 -23.00
N SER A 5 -34.96 -24.15 -23.84
CA SER A 5 -33.49 -24.16 -23.85
C SER A 5 -32.89 -22.83 -24.32
N MET A 6 -33.56 -22.12 -25.23
CA MET A 6 -33.13 -20.79 -25.67
C MET A 6 -33.29 -19.72 -24.58
N LEU A 7 -34.36 -19.80 -23.79
CA LEU A 7 -34.60 -18.92 -22.64
C LEU A 7 -33.56 -19.17 -21.54
N GLU A 8 -33.24 -20.43 -21.25
CA GLU A 8 -32.21 -20.79 -20.26
C GLU A 8 -30.82 -20.30 -20.66
N ILE A 9 -30.44 -20.48 -21.93
CA ILE A 9 -29.15 -19.97 -22.46
C ILE A 9 -29.07 -18.44 -22.34
N ARG A 10 -30.16 -17.74 -22.66
CA ARG A 10 -30.21 -16.27 -22.55
C ARG A 10 -30.09 -15.81 -21.10
N HIS A 11 -30.82 -16.46 -20.19
CA HIS A 11 -30.78 -16.12 -18.77
C HIS A 11 -29.39 -16.35 -18.17
N LEU A 12 -28.74 -17.47 -18.51
CA LEU A 12 -27.37 -17.75 -18.07
C LEU A 12 -26.38 -16.71 -18.63
N ALA A 13 -26.52 -16.31 -19.90
CA ALA A 13 -25.65 -15.30 -20.50
C ALA A 13 -25.82 -13.91 -19.84
N GLU A 14 -27.03 -13.57 -19.42
CA GLU A 14 -27.30 -12.34 -18.65
C GLU A 14 -26.66 -12.42 -17.26
N GLN A 15 -26.84 -13.53 -16.53
CA GLN A 15 -26.21 -13.74 -15.22
C GLN A 15 -24.68 -13.69 -15.28
N MET A 16 -24.07 -14.31 -16.29
CA MET A 16 -22.62 -14.29 -16.48
C MET A 16 -22.10 -12.87 -16.74
N ARG A 17 -22.84 -12.09 -17.54
CA ARG A 17 -22.49 -10.69 -17.83
C ARG A 17 -22.58 -9.84 -16.57
N ASP A 18 -23.67 -9.97 -15.81
CA ASP A 18 -23.87 -9.20 -14.58
C ASP A 18 -22.78 -9.52 -13.54
N HIS A 19 -22.41 -10.79 -13.42
CA HIS A 19 -21.31 -11.22 -12.56
C HIS A 19 -19.95 -10.62 -13.00
N GLN A 20 -19.67 -10.60 -14.30
CA GLN A 20 -18.45 -9.98 -14.84
C GLN A 20 -18.42 -8.47 -14.59
N ILE A 21 -19.55 -7.77 -14.78
CA ILE A 21 -19.66 -6.34 -14.50
C ILE A 21 -19.37 -6.07 -13.03
N ALA A 22 -20.02 -6.80 -12.11
CA ALA A 22 -19.81 -6.63 -10.68
C ALA A 22 -18.34 -6.88 -10.27
N ASN A 23 -17.69 -7.89 -10.85
CA ASN A 23 -16.28 -8.16 -10.60
C ASN A 23 -15.36 -7.03 -11.11
N LEU A 24 -15.63 -6.51 -12.31
CA LEU A 24 -14.85 -5.40 -12.88
C LEU A 24 -15.06 -4.10 -12.10
N GLU A 25 -16.27 -3.84 -11.61
CA GLU A 25 -16.56 -2.69 -10.75
C GLU A 25 -15.83 -2.78 -9.41
N ALA A 26 -15.74 -3.97 -8.81
CA ALA A 26 -14.96 -4.21 -7.60
C ALA A 26 -13.45 -3.95 -7.85
N GLN A 27 -12.89 -4.51 -8.93
CA GLN A 27 -11.48 -4.29 -9.29
C GLN A 27 -11.19 -2.80 -9.60
N LEU A 28 -12.12 -2.10 -10.25
CA LEU A 28 -11.96 -0.68 -10.53
C LEU A 28 -12.02 0.14 -9.24
N ALA A 29 -12.87 -0.23 -8.29
CA ALA A 29 -12.93 0.41 -6.98
C ALA A 29 -11.62 0.22 -6.22
N GLU A 30 -11.04 -0.98 -6.23
CA GLU A 30 -9.72 -1.26 -5.64
C GLU A 30 -8.61 -0.43 -6.30
N LEU A 31 -8.57 -0.37 -7.63
CA LEU A 31 -7.56 0.39 -8.38
C LEU A 31 -7.67 1.91 -8.15
N ARG A 32 -8.89 2.43 -8.02
CA ARG A 32 -9.14 3.85 -7.70
C ARG A 32 -8.65 4.22 -6.30
N VAL A 33 -8.64 3.27 -5.38
CA VAL A 33 -8.12 3.40 -4.02
C VAL A 33 -6.71 2.81 -3.96
N SER A 34 -5.93 2.93 -5.03
CA SER A 34 -4.49 2.60 -5.04
C SER A 34 -3.66 3.88 -5.22
N PRO A 35 -2.39 3.90 -4.79
CA PRO A 35 -1.47 5.02 -5.04
C PRO A 35 -1.17 5.22 -6.55
N GLY A 36 -1.61 4.29 -7.40
CA GLY A 36 -1.32 4.27 -8.83
C GLY A 36 0.13 3.88 -9.15
N ASN A 37 0.36 3.46 -10.40
CA ASN A 37 1.67 2.99 -10.86
C ASN A 37 2.79 4.03 -10.70
N GLY A 38 2.46 5.33 -10.77
CA GLY A 38 3.43 6.42 -10.67
C GLY A 38 4.09 6.56 -9.29
N LEU A 39 3.44 6.08 -8.21
CA LEU A 39 3.97 6.17 -6.84
C LEU A 39 4.53 4.84 -6.32
N ALA A 40 4.17 3.71 -6.93
CA ALA A 40 4.65 2.39 -6.52
C ALA A 40 6.18 2.28 -6.53
N GLY A 41 6.81 2.68 -7.64
CA GLY A 41 8.28 2.70 -7.77
C GLY A 41 8.96 3.59 -6.72
N PRO A 42 8.55 4.87 -6.60
CA PRO A 42 9.05 5.75 -5.56
C PRO A 42 8.95 5.17 -4.15
N PHE A 43 7.79 4.62 -3.76
CA PHE A 43 7.62 4.04 -2.42
C PHE A 43 8.52 2.82 -2.18
N ILE A 44 8.71 1.95 -3.17
CA ILE A 44 9.62 0.80 -3.06
C ILE A 44 11.07 1.27 -2.86
N LEU A 45 11.51 2.27 -3.64
CA LEU A 45 12.86 2.82 -3.51
C LEU A 45 13.06 3.47 -2.14
N THR A 46 12.11 4.29 -1.69
CA THR A 46 12.15 4.92 -0.36
C THR A 46 12.18 3.91 0.77
N MET A 47 11.38 2.85 0.69
CA MET A 47 11.39 1.75 1.65
C MET A 47 12.74 1.02 1.65
N THR A 48 13.34 0.82 0.47
CA THR A 48 14.68 0.20 0.35
C THR A 48 15.75 1.07 1.02
N ILE A 49 15.76 2.38 0.75
CA ILE A 49 16.68 3.34 1.37
C ILE A 49 16.51 3.34 2.88
N ALA A 50 15.28 3.42 3.37
CA ALA A 50 15.00 3.40 4.81
C ALA A 50 15.52 2.11 5.46
N ASN A 51 15.33 0.96 4.81
CA ASN A 51 15.78 -0.33 5.32
C ASN A 51 17.32 -0.50 5.37
N LEU A 52 18.09 0.36 4.68
CA LEU A 52 19.55 0.39 4.81
C LEU A 52 20.00 1.06 6.12
N VAL A 53 19.16 1.91 6.71
CA VAL A 53 19.49 2.72 7.88
C VAL A 53 18.82 2.21 9.15
N VAL A 54 17.53 1.87 9.03
CA VAL A 54 16.74 1.31 10.13
C VAL A 54 16.21 -0.07 9.74
N PRO A 55 16.33 -1.09 10.59
CA PRO A 55 15.72 -2.38 10.31
C PRO A 55 14.20 -2.26 10.25
N VAL A 56 13.63 -2.73 9.14
CA VAL A 56 12.18 -2.73 8.91
C VAL A 56 11.67 -4.17 9.01
N SER A 57 10.75 -4.42 9.94
CA SER A 57 10.05 -5.71 10.07
C SER A 57 8.82 -5.79 9.17
N ALA A 58 8.16 -4.67 8.89
CA ALA A 58 7.05 -4.59 7.95
C ALA A 58 6.95 -3.19 7.32
N ALA A 59 6.49 -3.14 6.07
CA ALA A 59 6.29 -1.89 5.33
C ALA A 59 4.97 -1.92 4.58
N PHE A 60 4.20 -0.84 4.69
CA PHE A 60 2.91 -0.69 4.02
C PHE A 60 2.78 0.68 3.38
N VAL A 61 2.27 0.72 2.16
CA VAL A 61 1.78 1.96 1.55
C VAL A 61 0.30 2.07 1.90
N VAL A 62 -0.05 3.09 2.69
CA VAL A 62 -1.39 3.25 3.26
C VAL A 62 -1.93 4.65 2.98
N PRO A 63 -3.26 4.81 2.92
CA PRO A 63 -3.83 6.14 2.86
C PRO A 63 -3.55 6.97 4.12
N SER A 64 -3.37 8.29 3.99
CA SER A 64 -3.03 9.20 5.12
C SER A 64 -3.99 9.07 6.31
N HIS A 65 -5.29 8.88 6.05
CA HIS A 65 -6.32 8.76 7.08
C HIS A 65 -6.17 7.50 7.95
N ILE A 66 -5.51 6.44 7.44
CA ILE A 66 -5.21 5.24 8.23
C ILE A 66 -4.21 5.56 9.35
N LEU A 67 -3.33 6.53 9.12
CA LEU A 67 -2.33 7.01 10.07
C LEU A 67 -2.83 8.19 10.93
N GLY A 68 -4.07 8.65 10.73
CA GLY A 68 -4.61 9.83 11.40
C GLY A 68 -4.02 11.16 10.91
N LEU A 69 -3.37 11.15 9.74
CA LEU A 69 -2.78 12.35 9.14
C LEU A 69 -3.82 13.10 8.28
N PRO A 70 -3.78 14.44 8.25
CA PRO A 70 -4.68 15.23 7.42
C PRO A 70 -4.48 14.85 5.94
N GLY A 71 -5.56 14.44 5.28
CA GLY A 71 -5.53 14.05 3.88
C GLY A 71 -5.70 15.26 2.97
N ASP A 72 -4.63 15.72 2.35
CA ASP A 72 -4.73 16.64 1.21
C ASP A 72 -5.07 15.86 -0.08
N ALA A 73 -5.89 16.48 -0.93
CA ALA A 73 -6.45 15.87 -2.14
C ALA A 73 -5.42 15.35 -3.16
N ASN A 74 -4.13 15.67 -3.00
CA ASN A 74 -3.02 15.26 -3.87
C ASN A 74 -1.91 14.43 -3.15
N THR A 75 -2.02 14.17 -1.85
CA THR A 75 -0.97 13.49 -1.05
C THR A 75 -1.55 12.34 -0.22
N SER A 76 -2.45 11.57 -0.82
CA SER A 76 -3.30 10.63 -0.08
C SER A 76 -2.62 9.37 0.45
N TRP A 77 -1.32 9.14 0.19
CA TRP A 77 -0.62 7.90 0.53
C TRP A 77 0.72 8.16 1.23
N HIS A 78 1.00 7.33 2.24
CA HIS A 78 2.21 7.35 3.05
C HIS A 78 2.81 5.94 3.11
N LEU A 79 4.13 5.91 3.30
CA LEU A 79 4.87 4.70 3.60
C LEU A 79 4.94 4.55 5.13
N ALA A 80 4.20 3.61 5.68
CA ALA A 80 4.28 3.21 7.07
C ALA A 80 5.33 2.09 7.22
N LEU A 81 6.40 2.38 7.96
CA LEU A 81 7.48 1.46 8.28
C LEU A 81 7.36 1.02 9.74
N PHE A 82 7.51 -0.27 10.00
CA PHE A 82 7.51 -0.84 11.33
C PHE A 82 8.89 -1.36 11.65
N SER A 83 9.48 -0.88 12.74
CA SER A 83 10.76 -1.34 13.26
C SER A 83 10.56 -2.30 14.43
N PRO A 84 11.34 -3.40 14.50
CA PRO A 84 11.31 -4.34 15.63
C PRO A 84 11.78 -3.73 16.96
N TRP A 85 12.50 -2.60 16.93
CA TRP A 85 12.91 -1.88 18.14
C TRP A 85 12.81 -0.35 17.97
N PRO A 86 12.68 0.40 19.07
CA PRO A 86 12.75 1.86 19.01
C PRO A 86 14.10 2.33 18.44
N PRO A 87 14.13 3.14 17.37
CA PRO A 87 15.36 3.70 16.84
C PRO A 87 15.94 4.73 17.81
N THR A 88 17.26 4.89 17.79
CA THR A 88 17.94 5.97 18.53
C THR A 88 17.84 7.28 17.76
N GLU A 89 18.05 8.42 18.43
CA GLU A 89 18.10 9.74 17.78
C GLU A 89 19.13 9.82 16.64
N ALA A 90 20.28 9.15 16.79
CA ALA A 90 21.29 9.07 15.74
C ALA A 90 20.75 8.35 14.49
N VAL A 91 20.08 7.20 14.68
CA VAL A 91 19.47 6.44 13.57
C VAL A 91 18.34 7.24 12.90
N LEU A 92 17.55 7.98 13.68
CA LEU A 92 16.50 8.86 13.14
C LEU A 92 17.10 9.99 12.30
N LEU A 93 18.21 10.58 12.74
CA LEU A 93 18.92 11.60 11.99
C LEU A 93 19.51 11.02 10.69
N ASP A 94 20.15 9.85 10.77
CA ASP A 94 20.70 9.17 9.60
C ASP A 94 19.61 8.81 8.59
N LEU A 95 18.46 8.33 9.08
CA LEU A 95 17.31 8.00 8.23
C LEU A 95 16.80 9.25 7.51
N ARG A 96 16.65 10.36 8.23
CA ARG A 96 16.22 11.63 7.63
C ARG A 96 17.19 12.11 6.56
N ASN A 97 18.50 12.00 6.80
CA ASN A 97 19.52 12.41 5.83
C ASN A 97 19.47 11.51 4.58
N ALA A 98 19.45 10.19 4.76
CA ALA A 98 19.36 9.24 3.64
C ALA A 98 18.08 9.45 2.80
N LEU A 99 16.94 9.71 3.45
CA LEU A 99 15.70 10.03 2.75
C LEU A 99 15.79 11.37 2.00
N PHE A 100 16.44 12.38 2.58
CA PHE A 100 16.58 13.68 1.94
C PHE A 100 17.49 13.63 0.71
N ASP A 101 18.58 12.87 0.80
CA ASP A 101 19.62 12.78 -0.22
C ASP A 101 19.20 11.87 -1.38
N ASP A 102 18.61 10.71 -1.08
CA ASP A 102 18.41 9.64 -2.06
C ASP A 102 16.95 9.34 -2.41
N ALA A 103 15.97 9.71 -1.57
CA ALA A 103 14.57 9.35 -1.82
C ALA A 103 13.89 10.31 -2.82
N PRO A 104 12.97 9.82 -3.66
CA PRO A 104 12.23 10.67 -4.58
C PRO A 104 11.41 11.75 -3.85
N SER A 105 11.51 12.99 -4.33
CA SER A 105 10.79 14.15 -3.76
C SER A 105 9.27 13.98 -3.71
N SER A 106 8.70 13.09 -4.54
CA SER A 106 7.27 12.77 -4.54
C SER A 106 6.79 12.07 -3.28
N VAL A 107 7.67 11.37 -2.55
CA VAL A 107 7.30 10.51 -1.40
C VAL A 107 8.23 10.65 -0.19
N ARG A 108 9.39 11.32 -0.31
CA ARG A 108 10.37 11.42 0.79
C ARG A 108 9.80 11.96 2.11
N ASP A 109 8.87 12.91 2.01
CA ASP A 109 8.23 13.58 3.15
C ASP A 109 6.96 12.84 3.61
N ARG A 110 6.74 11.60 3.13
CA ARG A 110 5.54 10.78 3.39
C ARG A 110 5.93 9.42 3.98
N VAL A 111 6.95 9.42 4.84
CA VAL A 111 7.48 8.22 5.49
C VAL A 111 7.24 8.33 6.98
N GLU A 112 6.50 7.38 7.53
CA GLU A 112 6.18 7.30 8.95
C GLU A 112 6.83 6.05 9.54
N LEU A 113 7.63 6.20 10.60
CA LEU A 113 8.29 5.10 11.29
C LEU A 113 7.62 4.81 12.63
N PHE A 114 7.14 3.59 12.79
CA PHE A 114 6.49 3.08 14.00
C PHE A 114 7.34 1.98 14.65
N CYS A 115 7.31 1.87 15.98
CA CYS A 115 8.05 0.85 16.74
C CYS A 115 7.13 -0.19 17.40
N TYR A 116 7.75 -1.31 17.81
CA TYR A 116 7.28 -2.60 18.37
C TYR A 116 5.91 -2.69 19.07
N ASP A 117 5.37 -1.62 19.65
CA ASP A 117 4.07 -1.64 20.37
C ASP A 117 2.86 -1.26 19.49
N ASN A 118 3.07 -0.94 18.22
CA ASN A 118 2.02 -0.47 17.32
C ASN A 118 1.26 -1.60 16.58
N SER A 119 0.99 -2.71 17.27
CA SER A 119 0.32 -3.89 16.69
C SER A 119 -1.07 -3.58 16.12
N ALA A 120 -1.86 -2.75 16.80
CA ALA A 120 -3.18 -2.33 16.33
C ALA A 120 -3.10 -1.47 15.05
N LEU A 121 -2.11 -0.57 14.97
CA LEU A 121 -1.89 0.23 13.77
C LEU A 121 -1.36 -0.62 12.62
N MET A 122 -0.48 -1.58 12.92
CA MET A 122 0.02 -2.54 11.94
C MET A 122 -1.12 -3.37 11.34
N ALA A 123 -2.07 -3.83 12.16
CA ALA A 123 -3.25 -4.54 11.67
C ALA A 123 -4.13 -3.66 10.75
N LYS A 124 -4.31 -2.38 11.10
CA LYS A 124 -5.00 -1.41 10.22
C LYS A 124 -4.27 -1.23 8.88
N CYS A 125 -2.95 -1.06 8.93
CA CYS A 125 -2.13 -0.93 7.72
C CYS A 125 -2.16 -2.19 6.86
N GLN A 126 -2.20 -3.37 7.47
CA GLN A 126 -2.35 -4.64 6.77
C GLN A 126 -3.71 -4.78 6.08
N THR A 127 -4.76 -4.22 6.68
CA THR A 127 -6.13 -4.32 6.15
C THR A 127 -6.39 -3.31 5.02
N ALA A 128 -5.85 -2.11 5.16
CA ALA A 128 -6.16 -0.97 4.29
C ALA A 128 -5.01 -0.57 3.35
N GLY A 129 -3.83 -1.16 3.52
CA GLY A 129 -2.61 -0.80 2.80
C GLY A 129 -2.12 -1.89 1.86
N ILE A 130 -1.16 -1.50 1.04
CA ILE A 130 -0.42 -2.39 0.15
C ILE A 130 0.89 -2.73 0.85
N GLN A 131 1.08 -4.00 1.19
CA GLN A 131 2.32 -4.47 1.78
C GLN A 131 3.45 -4.40 0.74
N LEU A 132 4.55 -3.75 1.10
CA LEU A 132 5.77 -3.78 0.30
C LEU A 132 6.67 -4.90 0.80
N THR A 133 7.18 -5.71 -0.12
CA THR A 133 8.14 -6.77 0.18
C THR A 133 9.52 -6.37 -0.32
N LEU A 134 10.52 -6.47 0.55
CA LEU A 134 11.92 -6.38 0.15
C LEU A 134 12.29 -7.67 -0.61
N HIS A 135 12.33 -7.60 -1.92
CA HIS A 135 12.93 -8.66 -2.72
C HIS A 135 14.46 -8.62 -2.50
N GLY A 136 14.97 -9.53 -1.65
CA GLY A 136 16.40 -9.59 -1.36
C GLY A 136 16.79 -10.33 -0.08
N GLN A 137 15.87 -10.58 0.85
CA GLN A 137 16.13 -11.56 1.92
C GLN A 137 15.91 -12.97 1.38
N LEU A 138 16.95 -13.49 0.72
CA LEU A 138 17.15 -14.93 0.59
C LEU A 138 17.12 -15.51 2.01
N LYS A 139 16.15 -16.39 2.27
CA LYS A 139 16.17 -17.28 3.43
C LYS A 139 17.43 -18.12 3.45
#